data_AF-A0A524CGN5-F1
#
_entry.id   AF-A0A524CGN5-F1
#
_cell.length_a   1.000
_cell.length_b   1.000
_cell.length_c   1.000
_cell.angle_alpha   90.00
_cell.angle_beta   90.00
_cell.angle_gamma   90.00
#
_symmetry.space_group_name_H-M   'P 1'
#
loop_
_entity.id
_entity.type
_entity.pdbx_description
1 polymer ?
#
loop_
_entity_poly.entity_id
_entity_poly.type
_entity_poly.pdbx_seq_one_letter_code
_entity_poly.pdbx_strand_id
1 'polypeptide(L)'
;FITLFLAETWNVFNVRTNKESIFSNYLSNWILIGLISLNYMILLFMILSNFGQNLLSFVLINPLDWLLCFALSFLVVVVLELYKYFLRKKS
;
A
#
# COMPACT_ATOMS: atom_id res chain seq x y z
N PHE A 1 11.15 -5.23 1.63
CA PHE A 1 10.40 -4.35 2.55
C PHE A 1 9.47 -3.40 1.80
N ILE A 2 9.97 -2.55 0.90
CA ILE A 2 9.17 -1.52 0.19
C ILE A 2 7.97 -2.12 -0.57
N THR A 3 8.15 -3.23 -1.30
CA THR A 3 7.04 -3.91 -1.98
C THR A 3 5.91 -4.30 -1.03
N LEU A 4 6.25 -4.84 0.15
CA LEU A 4 5.29 -5.24 1.17
C LEU A 4 4.61 -4.03 1.81
N PHE A 5 5.37 -2.97 2.08
CA PHE A 5 4.82 -1.70 2.56
C PHE A 5 3.76 -1.13 1.60
N LEU A 6 4.08 -1.11 0.30
CA LEU A 6 3.15 -0.62 -0.73
C LEU A 6 1.93 -1.53 -0.83
N ALA A 7 2.13 -2.86 -0.76
CA ALA A 7 1.06 -3.85 -0.79
C ALA A 7 0.08 -3.68 0.38
N GLU A 8 0.59 -3.49 1.60
CA GLU A 8 -0.25 -3.23 2.78
C GLU A 8 -0.97 -1.89 2.70
N THR A 9 -0.34 -0.87 2.10
CA THR A 9 -1.00 0.41 1.87
C THR A 9 -2.23 0.25 0.98
N TRP A 10 -2.15 -0.56 -0.08
CA TRP A 10 -3.31 -0.92 -0.90
C TRP A 10 -4.34 -1.75 -0.12
N ASN A 11 -3.87 -2.67 0.71
CA ASN A 11 -4.70 -3.55 1.52
C ASN A 11 -5.54 -2.77 2.56
N VAL A 12 -4.99 -1.70 3.14
CA VAL A 12 -5.70 -0.80 4.07
C VAL A 12 -6.97 -0.23 3.43
N PHE A 13 -6.94 0.11 2.14
CA PHE A 13 -8.15 0.54 1.44
C PHE A 13 -9.13 -0.61 1.20
N ASN A 14 -8.63 -1.83 1.00
CA ASN A 14 -9.44 -3.02 0.78
C ASN A 14 -10.23 -3.45 2.02
N VAL A 15 -9.60 -3.45 3.20
CA VAL A 15 -10.20 -3.92 4.46
C VAL A 15 -11.37 -3.03 4.93
N ARG A 16 -11.48 -1.81 4.41
CA ARG A 16 -12.61 -0.91 4.70
C ARG A 16 -13.96 -1.48 4.29
N THR A 17 -14.00 -2.35 3.28
CA THR A 17 -15.24 -2.86 2.70
C THR A 17 -15.13 -4.34 2.39
N ASN A 18 -16.08 -5.13 2.89
CA ASN A 18 -16.09 -6.58 2.64
C ASN A 18 -16.63 -6.94 1.24
N LYS A 19 -17.54 -6.14 0.69
CA LYS A 19 -18.19 -6.39 -0.61
C LYS A 19 -17.96 -5.29 -1.64
N GLU A 20 -17.86 -4.04 -1.20
CA GLU A 20 -17.74 -2.88 -2.08
C GLU A 20 -16.34 -2.71 -2.65
N SER A 21 -16.27 -2.12 -3.85
CA SER A 21 -15.02 -1.82 -4.54
C SER A 21 -14.12 -0.90 -3.72
N ILE A 22 -12.80 -1.08 -3.87
CA ILE A 22 -11.78 -0.20 -3.27
C ILE A 22 -11.96 1.25 -3.71
N PHE A 23 -12.45 1.45 -4.94
CA PHE A 23 -12.64 2.77 -5.54
C PHE A 23 -13.94 3.45 -5.07
N SER A 24 -14.81 2.74 -4.35
CA SER A 24 -16.01 3.33 -3.76
C SER A 24 -15.65 4.06 -2.47
N ASN A 25 -15.98 5.35 -2.37
CA ASN A 25 -15.71 6.18 -1.18
C ASN A 25 -14.25 6.20 -0.68
N TYR A 26 -13.25 5.98 -1.56
CA TYR A 26 -11.84 5.86 -1.15
C TYR A 26 -11.30 7.10 -0.41
N LEU A 27 -11.84 8.29 -0.67
CA LEU A 27 -11.45 9.55 0.00
C LEU A 27 -12.33 9.96 1.20
N SER A 28 -13.33 9.17 1.59
CA SER A 28 -14.26 9.61 2.65
C SER A 28 -13.67 9.61 4.06
N ASN A 29 -12.56 8.90 4.28
CA ASN A 29 -11.93 8.74 5.59
C ASN A 29 -10.61 9.52 5.66
N TRP A 30 -10.69 10.78 6.10
CA TRP A 30 -9.53 11.67 6.26
C TRP A 30 -8.50 11.16 7.27
N ILE A 31 -8.95 10.47 8.32
CA ILE A 31 -8.04 9.86 9.31
C ILE A 31 -7.17 8.80 8.63
N LEU A 32 -7.77 7.96 7.79
CA LEU A 32 -7.05 6.94 7.03
C LEU A 32 -6.04 7.54 6.04
N ILE A 33 -6.41 8.62 5.35
CA ILE A 33 -5.48 9.36 4.47
C ILE A 33 -4.32 9.94 5.30
N GLY A 34 -4.60 10.49 6.49
CA GLY A 34 -3.58 11.00 7.39
C GLY A 34 -2.61 9.91 7.85
N LEU A 35 -3.12 8.74 8.24
CA LEU A 35 -2.29 7.60 8.64
C LEU A 35 -1.45 7.06 7.49
N ILE A 36 -1.99 6.98 6.28
CA ILE A 36 -1.22 6.57 5.09
C ILE A 36 -0.10 7.59 4.83
N SER A 37 -0.41 8.88 4.88
CA SER A 37 0.58 9.95 4.70
C SER A 37 1.70 9.86 5.73
N LEU A 38 1.36 9.67 7.00
CA LEU A 38 2.32 9.47 8.08
C LEU A 38 3.18 8.22 7.85
N ASN A 39 2.58 7.13 7.39
CA ASN A 39 3.29 5.89 7.09
C ASN A 39 4.35 6.10 5.98
N TYR A 40 4.00 6.84 4.91
CA TYR A 40 4.97 7.22 3.88
C TYR A 40 6.08 8.14 4.40
N MET A 41 5.76 9.09 5.27
CA MET A 41 6.77 9.94 5.91
C MET A 41 7.76 9.12 6.74
N ILE A 42 7.29 8.13 7.49
CA ILE A 42 8.14 7.22 8.26
C ILE A 42 9.01 6.38 7.32
N LEU A 43 8.45 5.84 6.23
CA LEU A 43 9.22 5.09 5.24
C LEU A 43 10.34 5.94 4.63
N LEU A 44 10.03 7.16 4.19
CA LEU A 44 11.01 8.09 3.62
C LEU A 44 12.08 8.45 4.65
N PHE A 45 11.69 8.72 5.90
CA PHE A 45 12.62 8.97 6.99
C PHE A 45 13.57 7.77 7.19
N MET A 46 13.07 6.54 7.21
CA MET A 46 13.91 5.36 7.39
C MET A 46 14.87 5.10 6.20
N ILE A 47 14.45 5.40 4.97
CA ILE A 47 15.31 5.19 3.79
C ILE A 47 16.40 6.28 3.70
N LEU A 48 16.04 7.54 3.98
CA LEU A 48 16.93 8.68 3.80
C LEU A 48 17.83 8.95 5.02
N SER A 49 17.45 8.47 6.21
CA SER A 49 18.25 8.67 7.42
C SER A 49 19.30 7.57 7.61
N ASN A 50 20.46 7.96 8.15
CA ASN A 50 21.46 7.01 8.62
C ASN A 50 20.93 6.11 9.76
N PHE A 51 19.84 6.50 10.42
CA PHE A 51 19.19 5.72 11.46
C PHE A 51 18.60 4.41 10.90
N GLY A 52 17.85 4.48 9.81
CA GLY A 52 17.28 3.28 9.18
C GLY A 52 18.33 2.39 8.51
N GLN A 53 19.38 3.00 7.95
CA GLN A 53 20.53 2.25 7.41
C GLN A 53 21.27 1.49 8.52
N ASN A 54 21.54 2.13 9.65
CA ASN A 54 22.31 1.52 10.73
C ASN A 54 21.51 0.48 11.53
N LEU A 55 20.20 0.68 11.73
CA LEU A 55 19.37 -0.26 12.51
C LEU A 55 18.82 -1.43 11.70
N LEU A 56 18.41 -1.16 10.46
CA LEU A 56 17.64 -2.11 9.65
C LEU A 56 18.33 -2.45 8.32
N SER A 57 19.55 -1.94 8.10
CA SER A 57 20.33 -2.16 6.87
C SER A 57 19.56 -1.77 5.61
N PHE A 58 18.76 -0.70 5.68
CA PHE A 58 18.07 -0.21 4.51
C PHE A 58 19.06 0.31 3.46
N VAL A 59 18.78 -0.02 2.20
CA VAL A 59 19.57 0.41 1.06
C VAL A 59 18.72 1.34 0.21
N LEU A 60 19.33 2.41 -0.28
CA LEU A 60 18.74 3.28 -1.29
C LEU A 60 18.53 2.49 -2.58
N ILE A 61 17.28 2.40 -3.01
CA ILE A 61 16.90 1.70 -4.24
C ILE A 61 16.78 2.69 -5.41
N ASN A 62 17.07 2.20 -6.62
CA ASN A 62 16.98 2.99 -7.84
C ASN A 62 15.50 3.29 -8.17
N PRO A 63 15.17 4.44 -8.80
CA PRO A 63 13.86 4.68 -9.42
C PRO A 63 13.22 3.50 -10.17
N LEU A 64 14.01 2.67 -10.88
CA LEU A 64 13.46 1.50 -11.58
C LEU A 64 12.96 0.41 -10.60
N ASP A 65 13.67 0.20 -9.50
CA ASP A 65 13.25 -0.75 -8.47
C ASP A 65 11.99 -0.27 -7.75
N TRP A 66 11.83 1.05 -7.58
CA TRP A 66 10.58 1.64 -7.08
C TRP A 66 9.39 1.32 -7.98
N LEU A 67 9.55 1.45 -9.30
CA LEU A 67 8.51 1.09 -10.26
C LEU A 67 8.16 -0.40 -10.20
N LEU A 68 9.17 -1.27 -10.09
CA LEU A 68 8.96 -2.71 -9.92
C LEU A 68 8.21 -3.01 -8.61
N CYS A 69 8.61 -2.40 -7.49
CA CYS A 69 7.92 -2.56 -6.21
C CYS A 69 6.47 -2.09 -6.29
N PHE A 70 6.22 -0.97 -6.97
CA PHE A 70 4.88 -0.45 -7.20
C PHE A 70 4.04 -1.42 -8.03
N ALA A 71 4.55 -1.87 -9.17
CA ALA A 71 3.87 -2.82 -10.05
C ALA A 71 3.52 -4.14 -9.34
N LEU A 72 4.45 -4.68 -8.57
CA LEU A 72 4.23 -5.90 -7.78
C LEU A 72 3.18 -5.67 -6.69
N SER A 73 3.25 -4.55 -5.97
CA SER A 73 2.27 -4.23 -4.91
C SER A 73 0.85 -4.03 -5.46
N PHE A 74 0.75 -3.52 -6.69
CA PHE A 74 -0.54 -3.26 -7.34
C PHE A 74 -1.32 -4.55 -7.64
N LEU A 75 -0.63 -5.70 -7.74
CA LEU A 75 -1.30 -7.00 -7.88
C LEU A 75 -2.29 -7.28 -6.74
N VAL A 76 -2.04 -6.76 -5.53
CA VAL A 76 -2.96 -6.88 -4.39
C VAL A 76 -4.32 -6.24 -4.70
N VAL A 77 -4.31 -5.06 -5.34
CA VAL A 77 -5.53 -4.35 -5.76
C VAL A 77 -6.29 -5.22 -6.77
N VAL A 78 -5.59 -5.74 -7.77
CA VAL A 78 -6.19 -6.56 -8.84
C VAL A 78 -6.83 -7.83 -8.27
N VAL A 79 -6.08 -8.59 -7.47
CA VAL A 79 -6.56 -9.86 -6.90
C VAL A 79 -7.77 -9.66 -6.00
N LEU A 80 -7.73 -8.66 -5.11
CA LEU A 80 -8.83 -8.41 -4.16
C LEU A 80 -10.06 -7.80 -4.83
N GLU A 81 -9.89 -6.94 -5.84
CA GLU A 81 -11.03 -6.40 -6.59
C GLU A 81 -11.71 -7.50 -7.43
N LEU A 82 -10.94 -8.40 -8.05
CA LEU A 82 -11.48 -9.59 -8.72
C LEU A 82 -12.25 -10.47 -7.74
N TYR A 83 -11.70 -10.73 -6.56
CA TYR A 83 -12.39 -11.48 -5.51
C TYR A 83 -13.73 -10.84 -5.12
N LYS A 84 -13.73 -9.53 -4.84
CA LYS A 84 -14.95 -8.77 -4.52
C LYS A 84 -15.95 -8.73 -5.68
N TYR A 85 -15.48 -8.67 -6.92
CA TYR A 85 -16.32 -8.76 -8.10
C TYR A 85 -17.08 -10.10 -8.17
N PHE A 86 -16.38 -11.23 -8.01
CA PHE A 86 -17.03 -12.54 -7.98
C PHE A 86 -17.96 -12.71 -6.78
N LEU A 87 -17.63 -12.12 -5.62
CA LEU A 87 -18.46 -12.15 -4.43
C LEU A 87 -19.77 -11.36 -4.61
N ARG A 88 -19.72 -10.20 -5.28
CA ARG A 88 -20.92 -9.43 -5.66
C ARG A 88 -21.80 -10.17 -6.66
N LYS A 89 -21.22 -10.91 -7.61
CA LYS A 89 -21.97 -11.69 -8.61
C LYS A 89 -22.70 -12.91 -8.02
N LYS A 90 -22.19 -13.47 -6.92
CA LYS A 90 -22.77 -14.65 -6.24
C LYS A 90 -23.80 -14.31 -5.14
N SER A 91 -23.82 -13.06 -4.66
CA SER A 91 -24.72 -12.58 -3.61
C SER A 91 -26.05 -12.10 -4.19
#